data_AF-A0A535S5V6-F1
#
_entry.id   AF-A0A535S5V6-F1
#
_cell.length_a   1.000
_cell.length_b   1.000
_cell.length_c   1.000
_cell.angle_alpha   90.00
_cell.angle_beta   90.00
_cell.angle_gamma   90.00
#
_symmetry.space_group_name_H-M   'P 1'
#
loop_
_entity.id
_entity.type
_entity.pdbx_description
1 polymer ?
#
loop_
_entity_poly.entity_id
_entity_poly.type
_entity_poly.pdbx_seq_one_letter_code
_entity_poly.pdbx_strand_id
1 'polypeptide(L)'
;MQQAGTEGQSRAGPLRGPPRTLGNVERLIVDGYNIIFAWPELSALKDVKLEDARDLLVAILADYAAMTRQQVTVVFDSHRRPDAEASQQTVSGVQVVYSGRKTSADHVIEKLLFEARPNDEVTVATSDALQRDLALGRQIKTVSALTLKSQVDAMLARRDRQMGDSQARSDIARRLEDRLDAKTREHLDRMRRGESPPK
;
A
#
# COMPACT_ATOMS: atom_id res chain seq x y z
N MET A 1 28.97 -53.55 12.40
CA MET A 1 28.09 -53.21 11.26
C MET A 1 27.33 -51.95 11.66
N GLN A 2 27.76 -50.80 11.12
CA GLN A 2 27.01 -49.90 10.20
C GLN A 2 26.32 -48.78 10.98
N GLN A 3 26.27 -47.50 10.61
CA GLN A 3 26.83 -46.61 9.58
C GLN A 3 26.59 -45.17 10.14
N ALA A 4 27.58 -44.27 10.15
CA ALA A 4 27.68 -43.09 9.27
C ALA A 4 26.39 -42.26 9.04
N GLY A 5 26.44 -40.98 9.42
CA GLY A 5 25.39 -39.98 9.18
C GLY A 5 25.82 -38.58 9.62
N THR A 6 26.78 -38.00 8.90
CA THR A 6 27.14 -36.57 8.87
C THR A 6 26.05 -35.75 8.18
N GLU A 7 25.72 -34.57 8.72
CA GLU A 7 25.22 -33.32 8.07
C GLU A 7 24.46 -32.49 9.12
N GLY A 8 24.52 -31.16 9.22
CA GLY A 8 25.16 -30.15 8.39
C GLY A 8 25.33 -28.85 9.22
N GLN A 9 26.39 -28.12 8.90
CA GLN A 9 26.72 -26.83 9.48
C GLN A 9 25.74 -25.77 8.96
N SER A 10 24.92 -25.21 9.85
CA SER A 10 24.11 -24.01 9.56
C SER A 10 25.02 -22.81 9.40
N ARG A 11 25.27 -22.43 8.14
CA ARG A 11 25.90 -21.16 7.76
C ARG A 11 24.96 -20.02 8.13
N ALA A 12 25.34 -19.23 9.13
CA ALA A 12 24.72 -17.95 9.42
C ALA A 12 24.92 -17.01 8.22
N GLY A 13 23.83 -16.66 7.54
CA GLY A 13 23.83 -15.61 6.52
C GLY A 13 24.17 -14.24 7.12
N PRO A 14 24.65 -13.28 6.31
CA PRO A 14 25.13 -12.00 6.81
C PRO A 14 24.05 -11.27 7.59
N LEU A 15 24.44 -10.80 8.77
CA LEU A 15 23.64 -10.06 9.73
C LEU A 15 22.89 -8.92 9.03
N ARG A 16 21.56 -9.02 9.08
CA ARG A 16 20.62 -7.95 8.73
C ARG A 16 21.07 -6.69 9.45
N GLY A 17 21.33 -5.62 8.71
CA GLY A 17 21.82 -4.34 9.26
C GLY A 17 20.93 -3.80 10.40
N PRO A 18 21.44 -2.85 11.20
CA PRO A 18 20.75 -2.37 12.39
C PRO A 18 19.32 -1.92 12.06
N PRO A 19 18.34 -2.18 12.94
CA PRO A 19 16.98 -1.71 12.72
C PRO A 19 17.01 -0.20 12.55
N ARG A 20 16.60 0.27 11.36
CA ARG A 20 16.39 1.70 11.12
C ARG A 20 15.40 2.17 12.17
N THR A 21 15.77 3.22 12.89
CA THR A 21 14.93 3.91 13.87
C THR A 21 13.48 3.94 13.39
N LEU A 22 12.58 3.31 14.14
CA LEU A 22 11.14 3.28 13.88
C LEU A 22 10.64 4.73 13.88
N GLY A 23 10.61 5.36 12.71
CA GLY A 23 9.77 6.53 12.49
C GLY A 23 8.34 6.13 12.82
N ASN A 24 7.59 7.05 13.43
CA ASN A 24 6.20 6.83 13.79
C ASN A 24 5.46 6.14 12.64
N VAL A 25 4.85 5.00 12.93
CA VAL A 25 4.13 4.23 11.91
C VAL A 25 2.81 4.95 11.66
N GLU A 26 2.72 5.66 10.54
CA GLU A 26 1.47 6.26 10.08
C GLU A 26 0.52 5.16 9.62
N ARG A 27 -0.65 5.08 10.25
CA ARG A 27 -1.71 4.11 9.94
C ARG A 27 -2.95 4.80 9.42
N LEU A 28 -3.49 4.28 8.32
CA LEU A 28 -4.76 4.72 7.75
C LEU A 28 -5.78 3.59 7.85
N ILE A 29 -6.83 3.79 8.63
CA ILE A 29 -7.97 2.88 8.74
C ILE A 29 -9.07 3.41 7.82
N VAL A 30 -9.56 2.59 6.90
CA VAL A 30 -10.53 2.98 5.88
C VAL A 30 -11.83 2.22 6.05
N ASP A 31 -12.94 2.94 6.15
CA ASP A 31 -14.27 2.35 6.02
C ASP A 31 -14.58 2.12 4.54
N GLY A 32 -14.43 0.88 4.08
CA GLY A 32 -14.43 0.54 2.68
C GLY A 32 -15.74 0.85 1.95
N TYR A 33 -16.90 0.65 2.59
CA TYR A 33 -18.16 0.98 1.93
C TYR A 33 -18.44 2.47 1.90
N ASN A 34 -18.07 3.19 2.97
CA ASN A 34 -18.17 4.65 2.95
C ASN A 34 -17.39 5.23 1.76
N ILE A 35 -16.20 4.71 1.49
CA ILE A 35 -15.39 5.10 0.33
C ILE A 35 -16.05 4.69 -0.99
N ILE A 36 -16.48 3.43 -1.14
CA ILE A 36 -17.10 2.93 -2.37
C ILE A 36 -18.33 3.76 -2.77
N PHE A 37 -19.19 4.13 -1.82
CA PHE A 37 -20.38 4.94 -2.12
C PHE A 37 -20.04 6.39 -2.46
N ALA A 38 -18.94 6.92 -1.93
CA ALA A 38 -18.57 8.33 -2.10
C ALA A 38 -17.77 8.59 -3.39
N TRP A 39 -17.01 7.60 -3.89
CA TRP A 39 -16.15 7.78 -5.07
C TRP A 39 -16.91 7.40 -6.35
N PRO A 40 -17.09 8.33 -7.32
CA PRO A 40 -17.89 8.08 -8.52
C PRO A 40 -17.48 6.82 -9.29
N GLU A 41 -16.18 6.58 -9.44
CA GLU A 41 -15.61 5.44 -10.15
C GLU A 41 -15.91 4.08 -9.48
N LEU A 42 -16.00 4.06 -8.15
CA LEU A 42 -16.32 2.86 -7.36
C LEU A 42 -17.84 2.65 -7.28
N SER A 43 -18.58 3.75 -7.12
CA SER A 43 -20.03 3.74 -7.02
C SER A 43 -20.66 3.22 -8.32
N ALA A 44 -20.13 3.63 -9.48
CA ALA A 44 -20.58 3.14 -10.79
C ALA A 44 -20.38 1.62 -10.97
N LEU A 45 -19.32 1.05 -10.40
CA LEU A 45 -19.04 -0.39 -10.48
C LEU A 45 -19.90 -1.21 -9.52
N LYS A 46 -20.19 -0.67 -8.33
CA LYS A 46 -21.03 -1.33 -7.33
C LYS A 46 -22.38 -1.76 -7.91
N ASP A 47 -22.98 -0.92 -8.77
CA ASP A 47 -24.32 -1.16 -9.29
C ASP A 47 -24.35 -2.35 -10.28
N VAL A 48 -23.18 -2.80 -10.74
CA VAL A 48 -22.99 -3.99 -11.57
C VAL A 48 -22.47 -5.16 -10.72
N LYS A 49 -21.34 -4.96 -10.03
CA LYS A 49 -20.66 -5.95 -9.19
C LYS A 49 -19.92 -5.27 -8.03
N LEU A 50 -20.42 -5.48 -6.81
CA LEU A 50 -19.81 -4.93 -5.59
C LEU A 50 -18.39 -5.46 -5.33
N GLU A 51 -18.10 -6.70 -5.76
CA GLU A 51 -16.78 -7.31 -5.64
C GLU A 51 -15.72 -6.53 -6.42
N ASP A 52 -16.01 -6.21 -7.69
CA ASP A 52 -15.14 -5.41 -8.55
C ASP A 52 -14.84 -4.03 -7.94
N ALA A 53 -15.82 -3.40 -7.28
CA ALA A 53 -15.61 -2.13 -6.58
C ALA A 53 -14.68 -2.26 -5.36
N ARG A 54 -14.72 -3.38 -4.63
CA ARG A 54 -13.78 -3.65 -3.53
C ARG A 54 -12.38 -3.87 -4.04
N ASP A 55 -12.24 -4.68 -5.09
CA ASP A 55 -10.94 -4.99 -5.68
C ASP A 55 -10.29 -3.73 -6.24
N LEU A 56 -11.05 -2.88 -6.92
CA LEU A 56 -10.57 -1.60 -7.41
C LEU A 56 -10.17 -0.67 -6.24
N LEU A 57 -10.98 -0.57 -5.19
CA LEU A 57 -10.62 0.22 -4.01
C LEU A 57 -9.30 -0.25 -3.39
N VAL A 58 -9.15 -1.56 -3.19
CA VAL A 58 -7.93 -2.14 -2.60
C VAL A 58 -6.72 -1.89 -3.51
N ALA A 59 -6.87 -2.01 -4.83
CA ALA A 59 -5.80 -1.70 -5.78
C ALA A 59 -5.36 -0.23 -5.70
N ILE A 60 -6.32 0.72 -5.68
CA ILE A 60 -6.03 2.15 -5.55
C ILE A 60 -5.32 2.45 -4.22
N LEU A 61 -5.79 1.84 -3.13
CA LEU A 61 -5.20 2.05 -1.80
C LEU A 61 -3.84 1.37 -1.66
N ALA A 62 -3.54 0.31 -2.40
CA ALA A 62 -2.22 -0.29 -2.44
C ALA A 62 -1.18 0.64 -3.09
N ASP A 63 -1.55 1.27 -4.21
CA ASP A 63 -0.72 2.30 -4.84
C ASP A 63 -0.50 3.48 -3.88
N TYR A 64 -1.58 3.94 -3.21
CA TYR A 64 -1.47 4.99 -2.21
C TYR A 64 -0.54 4.61 -1.04
N ALA A 65 -0.72 3.42 -0.45
CA ALA A 65 0.09 2.91 0.66
C ALA A 65 1.58 2.83 0.29
N ALA A 66 1.89 2.36 -0.93
CA ALA A 66 3.26 2.26 -1.41
C ALA A 66 3.93 3.64 -1.55
N MET A 67 3.17 4.65 -2.01
CA MET A 67 3.66 6.01 -2.19
C MET A 67 3.84 6.77 -0.88
N THR A 68 2.89 6.64 0.05
CA THR A 68 2.92 7.34 1.35
C THR A 68 3.72 6.60 2.41
N ARG A 69 4.01 5.31 2.18
CA ARG A 69 4.59 4.37 3.17
C ARG A 69 3.72 4.21 4.42
N GLN A 70 2.43 4.50 4.32
CA GLN A 70 1.47 4.28 5.39
C GLN A 70 1.06 2.80 5.44
N GLN A 71 0.74 2.33 6.64
CA GLN A 71 0.06 1.04 6.81
C GLN A 71 -1.45 1.27 6.63
N VAL A 72 -2.00 0.76 5.54
CA VAL A 72 -3.42 0.91 5.22
C VAL A 72 -4.18 -0.34 5.60
N THR A 73 -5.24 -0.17 6.40
CA THR A 73 -6.22 -1.21 6.75
C THR A 73 -7.59 -0.81 6.23
N VAL A 74 -8.19 -1.62 5.37
CA VAL A 74 -9.54 -1.42 4.83
C VAL A 74 -10.50 -2.38 5.51
N VAL A 75 -11.59 -1.84 6.06
CA VAL A 75 -12.64 -2.62 6.73
C VAL A 75 -13.87 -2.65 5.85
N PHE A 76 -14.36 -3.85 5.53
CA PHE A 76 -15.60 -4.07 4.79
C PHE A 76 -16.64 -4.77 5.66
N ASP A 77 -17.89 -4.35 5.54
CA ASP A 77 -18.99 -5.02 6.21
C ASP A 77 -19.45 -6.32 5.47
N SER A 78 -19.71 -7.36 6.24
CA SER A 78 -20.23 -8.66 5.83
C SER A 78 -21.76 -8.73 5.76
N HIS A 79 -22.51 -7.63 5.94
CA HIS A 79 -23.98 -7.63 5.82
C HIS A 79 -24.55 -8.32 4.56
N ARG A 80 -23.76 -8.49 3.49
CA ARG A 80 -24.16 -9.24 2.28
C ARG A 80 -23.71 -10.71 2.21
N ARG A 81 -22.99 -11.20 3.23
CA ARG A 81 -22.64 -12.60 3.48
C ARG A 81 -23.00 -12.94 4.93
N PRO A 82 -24.30 -13.07 5.24
CA PRO A 82 -24.76 -13.21 6.62
C PRO A 82 -24.18 -14.43 7.34
N ASP A 83 -23.74 -15.49 6.64
CA ASP A 83 -23.06 -16.67 7.21
C ASP A 83 -21.53 -16.59 7.25
N ALA A 84 -20.92 -15.50 6.79
CA ALA A 84 -19.47 -15.39 6.75
C ALA A 84 -18.87 -15.13 8.15
N GLU A 85 -17.83 -15.89 8.47
CA GLU A 85 -16.94 -15.59 9.58
C GLU A 85 -16.09 -14.35 9.27
N ALA A 86 -15.67 -13.64 10.31
CA ALA A 86 -14.74 -12.54 10.17
C ALA A 86 -13.43 -13.06 9.54
N SER A 87 -12.88 -12.31 8.59
CA SER A 87 -11.67 -12.73 7.88
C SER A 87 -10.74 -11.55 7.65
N GLN A 88 -9.46 -11.84 7.58
CA GLN A 88 -8.42 -10.86 7.34
C GLN A 88 -7.44 -11.42 6.31
N GLN A 89 -7.04 -10.57 5.37
CA GLN A 89 -6.03 -10.90 4.37
C GLN A 89 -5.16 -9.68 4.07
N THR A 90 -4.00 -9.89 3.48
CA THR A 90 -3.13 -8.81 2.99
C THR A 90 -3.08 -8.90 1.48
N VAL A 91 -3.45 -7.81 0.80
CA VAL A 91 -3.46 -7.70 -0.66
C VAL A 91 -2.55 -6.55 -1.05
N SER A 92 -1.46 -6.84 -1.77
CA SER A 92 -0.50 -5.82 -2.24
C SER A 92 0.00 -4.86 -1.15
N GLY A 93 0.16 -5.35 0.09
CA GLY A 93 0.59 -4.55 1.24
C GLY A 93 -0.52 -3.83 2.02
N VAL A 94 -1.76 -3.89 1.53
CA VAL A 94 -2.96 -3.39 2.23
C VAL A 94 -3.59 -4.51 3.05
N GLN A 95 -3.88 -4.24 4.32
CA GLN A 95 -4.62 -5.16 5.17
C GLN A 95 -6.13 -5.00 4.89
N VAL A 96 -6.80 -6.07 4.50
CA VAL A 96 -8.24 -6.09 4.25
C VAL A 96 -8.90 -6.92 5.33
N VAL A 97 -9.84 -6.32 6.05
CA VAL A 97 -10.61 -6.96 7.12
C VAL A 97 -12.07 -6.98 6.72
N TYR A 98 -12.64 -8.17 6.64
CA TYR A 98 -14.08 -8.35 6.54
C TYR A 98 -14.65 -8.57 7.94
N SER A 99 -15.66 -7.79 8.28
CA SER A 99 -16.51 -8.05 9.44
C SER A 99 -17.14 -9.45 9.32
N GLY A 100 -17.74 -9.98 10.38
CA GLY A 100 -18.40 -11.29 10.35
C GLY A 100 -19.77 -11.23 11.00
N ARG A 101 -20.50 -12.34 10.97
CA ARG A 101 -21.84 -12.45 11.61
C ARG A 101 -21.88 -11.94 13.06
N LYS A 102 -20.80 -12.12 13.82
CA LYS A 102 -20.71 -11.76 15.26
C LYS A 102 -20.11 -10.38 15.54
N THR A 103 -19.54 -9.71 14.54
CA THR A 103 -18.77 -8.48 14.75
C THR A 103 -18.98 -7.56 13.55
N SER A 104 -19.63 -6.41 13.75
CA SER A 104 -19.86 -5.43 12.69
C SER A 104 -18.58 -4.70 12.28
N ALA A 105 -18.61 -4.04 11.12
CA ALA A 105 -17.48 -3.22 10.67
C ALA A 105 -17.16 -2.10 11.66
N ASP A 106 -18.18 -1.49 12.27
CA ASP A 106 -18.02 -0.49 13.32
C ASP A 106 -17.18 -1.01 14.49
N HIS A 107 -17.52 -2.18 15.02
CA HIS A 107 -16.76 -2.80 16.12
C HIS A 107 -15.31 -3.12 15.72
N VAL A 108 -15.07 -3.50 14.46
CA VAL A 108 -13.70 -3.71 13.97
C VAL A 108 -12.93 -2.39 13.96
N ILE A 109 -13.52 -1.31 13.45
CA ILE A 109 -12.89 0.01 13.43
C ILE A 109 -12.63 0.50 14.86
N GLU A 110 -13.62 0.43 15.75
CA GLU A 110 -13.49 0.78 17.17
C GLU A 110 -12.35 0.02 17.85
N LYS A 111 -12.25 -1.29 17.60
CA LYS A 111 -11.15 -2.11 18.11
C LYS A 111 -9.80 -1.63 17.59
N LEU A 112 -9.68 -1.34 16.29
CA LEU A 112 -8.44 -0.82 15.70
C LEU A 112 -8.05 0.55 16.28
N LEU A 113 -9.03 1.40 16.58
CA LEU A 113 -8.83 2.68 17.27
C LEU A 113 -8.45 2.50 18.74
N PHE A 114 -8.96 1.44 19.38
CA PHE A 114 -8.62 1.12 20.76
C PHE A 114 -7.18 0.61 20.88
N GLU A 115 -6.73 -0.18 19.90
CA GLU A 115 -5.37 -0.72 19.81
C GLU A 115 -4.31 0.32 19.40
N ALA A 116 -4.73 1.54 19.07
CA ALA A 116 -3.82 2.65 18.80
C ALA A 116 -3.01 3.06 20.03
N ARG A 117 -1.68 3.03 19.91
CA ARG A 117 -0.77 3.51 20.95
C ARG A 117 -0.61 5.02 20.89
N PRO A 118 -0.25 5.70 22.00
CA PRO A 118 -0.09 7.16 22.02
C PRO A 118 0.91 7.73 21.00
N ASN A 119 1.89 6.94 20.57
CA ASN A 119 2.89 7.35 19.57
C ASN A 119 2.53 6.94 18.14
N ASP A 120 1.42 6.23 17.95
CA ASP A 120 0.97 5.84 16.61
C ASP A 120 0.25 7.02 15.96
N GLU A 121 0.64 7.38 14.74
CA GLU A 121 -0.08 8.38 13.97
C GLU A 121 -1.20 7.69 13.20
N VAL A 122 -2.38 7.61 13.82
CA VAL A 122 -3.55 6.95 13.24
C VAL A 122 -4.49 7.98 12.63
N THR A 123 -4.99 7.68 11.42
CA THR A 123 -6.04 8.42 10.74
C THR A 123 -7.17 7.48 10.33
N VAL A 124 -8.42 7.90 10.52
CA VAL A 124 -9.61 7.16 10.05
C VAL A 124 -10.24 7.87 8.86
N ALA A 125 -10.40 7.16 7.75
CA ALA A 125 -11.14 7.62 6.59
C ALA A 125 -12.59 7.14 6.65
N THR A 126 -13.48 8.05 7.04
CA THR A 126 -14.93 7.82 7.06
C THR A 126 -15.68 9.15 7.02
N SER A 127 -16.88 9.11 6.45
CA SER A 127 -17.85 10.21 6.49
C SER A 127 -18.97 9.97 7.52
N ASP A 128 -18.94 8.86 8.24
CA ASP A 128 -19.90 8.54 9.30
C ASP A 128 -19.67 9.39 10.55
N ALA A 129 -20.74 9.93 11.14
CA ALA A 129 -20.64 10.82 12.29
C ALA A 129 -20.17 10.11 13.57
N LEU A 130 -20.69 8.90 13.84
CA LEU A 130 -20.38 8.15 15.06
C LEU A 130 -18.92 7.73 15.07
N GLN A 131 -18.41 7.23 13.94
CA GLN A 131 -17.00 6.83 13.82
C GLN A 131 -16.04 8.03 13.99
N ARG A 132 -16.42 9.21 13.47
CA ARG A 132 -15.64 10.43 13.68
C ARG A 132 -15.62 10.86 15.14
N ASP A 133 -16.77 10.87 15.81
CA ASP A 133 -16.88 11.29 17.20
C ASP A 133 -16.05 10.35 18.12
N LEU A 134 -16.07 9.05 17.84
CA LEU A 134 -15.28 8.06 18.57
C LEU A 134 -13.77 8.25 18.35
N ALA A 135 -13.35 8.51 17.12
CA ALA A 135 -11.95 8.83 16.81
C ALA A 135 -11.50 10.13 17.49
N LEU A 136 -12.32 11.19 17.44
CA LEU A 136 -12.04 12.48 18.08
C LEU A 136 -11.91 12.34 19.61
N GLY A 137 -12.78 11.55 20.24
CA GLY A 137 -12.69 11.24 21.68
C GLY A 137 -11.36 10.59 22.08
N ARG A 138 -10.65 9.98 21.12
CA ARG A 138 -9.33 9.36 21.32
C ARG A 138 -8.18 10.20 20.75
N GLN A 139 -8.44 11.44 20.33
CA GLN A 139 -7.47 12.33 19.69
C GLN A 139 -6.87 11.75 18.40
N ILE A 140 -7.63 10.88 17.72
CA ILE A 140 -7.25 10.27 16.44
C ILE A 140 -7.74 11.16 15.30
N LYS A 141 -6.91 11.32 14.27
CA LYS A 141 -7.25 12.15 13.11
C LYS A 141 -8.35 11.48 12.28
N THR A 142 -9.21 12.28 11.68
CA THR A 142 -10.23 11.80 10.75
C THR A 142 -10.11 12.51 9.41
N VAL A 143 -10.46 11.80 8.34
CA VAL A 143 -10.49 12.32 6.98
C VAL A 143 -11.79 11.88 6.31
N SER A 144 -12.45 12.78 5.60
CA SER A 144 -13.66 12.43 4.86
C SER A 144 -13.32 11.57 3.64
N ALA A 145 -14.31 10.82 3.13
CA ALA A 145 -14.11 10.01 1.93
C ALA A 145 -13.66 10.84 0.72
N LEU A 146 -14.23 12.04 0.53
CA LEU A 146 -13.88 12.94 -0.59
C LEU A 146 -12.51 13.59 -0.40
N THR A 147 -12.13 13.90 0.84
CA THR A 147 -10.79 14.41 1.14
C THR A 147 -9.74 13.34 0.86
N LEU A 148 -9.98 12.09 1.28
CA LEU A 148 -9.09 10.98 0.95
C LEU A 148 -8.99 10.80 -0.56
N LYS A 149 -10.10 10.88 -1.30
CA LYS A 149 -10.10 10.83 -2.77
C LYS A 149 -9.15 11.87 -3.36
N SER A 150 -9.28 13.11 -2.92
CA SER A 150 -8.46 14.22 -3.42
C SER A 150 -6.97 14.01 -3.14
N GLN A 151 -6.63 13.44 -1.97
CA GLN A 151 -5.24 13.09 -1.63
C GLN A 151 -4.70 11.98 -2.53
N VAL A 152 -5.50 10.93 -2.77
CA VAL A 152 -5.17 9.81 -3.64
C VAL A 152 -4.97 10.29 -5.08
N ASP A 153 -5.93 11.04 -5.63
CA ASP A 153 -5.87 11.59 -6.99
C ASP A 153 -4.62 12.48 -7.18
N ALA A 154 -4.31 13.33 -6.19
CA ALA A 154 -3.12 14.17 -6.22
C ALA A 154 -1.81 13.36 -6.21
N MET A 155 -1.79 12.23 -5.49
CA MET A 155 -0.64 11.33 -5.47
C MET A 155 -0.49 10.57 -6.78
N LEU A 156 -1.57 9.97 -7.29
CA LEU A 156 -1.55 9.28 -8.58
C LEU A 156 -1.10 10.22 -9.72
N ALA A 157 -1.61 11.45 -9.76
CA ALA A 157 -1.20 12.44 -10.75
C ALA A 157 0.29 12.83 -10.64
N ARG A 158 0.89 12.77 -9.45
CA ARG A 158 2.34 12.99 -9.26
C ARG A 158 3.15 11.82 -9.78
N ARG A 159 2.70 10.59 -9.53
CA ARG A 159 3.35 9.36 -10.03
C ARG A 159 3.35 9.33 -11.55
N ASP A 160 2.22 9.62 -12.18
CA ASP A 160 2.11 9.57 -13.64
C ASP A 160 3.04 10.57 -14.33
N ARG A 161 3.20 11.77 -13.75
CA ARG A 161 4.19 12.75 -14.23
C ARG A 161 5.62 12.25 -14.07
N GLN A 162 5.97 11.69 -12.91
CA GLN A 162 7.32 11.15 -12.69
C GLN A 162 7.64 10.00 -13.63
N MET A 163 6.67 9.10 -13.88
CA MET A 163 6.83 7.99 -14.81
C MET A 163 6.97 8.50 -16.25
N GLY A 164 6.13 9.45 -16.68
CA GLY A 164 6.21 10.07 -18.00
C GLY A 164 7.56 10.75 -18.26
N ASP A 165 8.06 11.53 -17.30
CA ASP A 165 9.37 12.17 -17.39
C ASP A 165 10.52 11.14 -17.47
N SER A 166 10.44 10.08 -16.66
CA SER A 166 11.46 9.02 -16.65
C SER A 166 11.49 8.26 -17.99
N GLN A 167 10.31 7.98 -18.55
CA GLN A 167 10.16 7.28 -19.81
C GLN A 167 10.63 8.15 -20.98
N ALA A 168 10.26 9.43 -21.00
CA ALA A 168 10.76 10.40 -21.98
C ALA A 168 12.29 10.52 -21.94
N ARG A 169 12.90 10.58 -20.75
CA ARG A 169 14.37 10.57 -20.59
C ARG A 169 15.01 9.28 -21.12
N SER A 170 14.39 8.12 -20.86
CA SER A 170 14.86 6.83 -21.40
C SER A 170 14.78 6.77 -22.92
N ASP A 171 13.74 7.32 -23.53
CA ASP A 171 13.58 7.37 -24.98
C ASP A 171 14.60 8.31 -25.64
N ILE A 172 14.86 9.46 -25.02
CA ILE A 172 15.91 10.40 -25.46
C ILE A 172 17.29 9.73 -25.37
N ALA A 173 17.58 9.05 -24.25
CA ALA A 173 18.83 8.33 -24.05
C ALA A 173 19.04 7.23 -25.11
N ARG A 174 18.00 6.44 -25.41
CA ARG A 174 18.04 5.43 -26.48
C ARG A 174 18.32 6.04 -27.86
N ARG A 175 17.64 7.12 -28.22
CA ARG A 175 17.87 7.82 -29.50
C ARG A 175 19.27 8.41 -29.61
N LEU A 176 19.85 8.86 -28.50
CA LEU A 176 21.24 9.32 -28.45
C LEU A 176 22.20 8.15 -28.62
N GLU A 177 21.97 7.02 -27.92
CA GLU A 177 22.76 5.79 -28.07
C GLU A 177 22.77 5.23 -29.49
N ASP A 178 21.67 5.36 -30.23
CA ASP A 178 21.56 4.91 -31.63
C ASP A 178 22.36 5.79 -32.60
N ARG A 179 22.74 7.01 -32.18
CA ARG A 179 23.57 7.93 -32.96
C ARG A 179 25.05 7.89 -32.59
N LEU A 180 25.42 7.13 -31.56
CA LEU A 180 26.81 6.95 -31.15
C LEU A 180 27.50 5.88 -32.01
N ASP A 181 28.76 6.12 -32.36
CA ASP A 181 29.61 5.10 -32.97
C ASP A 181 29.87 3.96 -31.97
N ALA A 182 30.20 2.77 -32.50
CA ALA A 182 30.37 1.56 -31.70
C ALA A 182 31.39 1.71 -30.55
N LYS A 183 32.45 2.52 -30.76
CA LYS A 183 33.52 2.74 -29.79
C LYS A 183 33.06 3.62 -28.64
N THR A 184 32.29 4.67 -28.92
CA THR A 184 31.70 5.53 -27.89
C THR A 184 30.63 4.80 -27.08
N ARG A 185 29.82 3.96 -27.74
CA ARG A 185 28.81 3.13 -27.06
C ARG A 185 29.44 2.15 -26.08
N GLU A 186 30.48 1.42 -26.50
CA GLU A 186 31.22 0.49 -25.64
C GLU A 186 31.90 1.21 -24.46
N HIS A 187 32.42 2.41 -24.69
CA HIS A 187 33.03 3.22 -23.64
C HIS A 187 32.03 3.64 -22.55
N LEU A 188 30.83 4.08 -22.93
CA LEU A 188 29.76 4.40 -21.98
C LEU A 188 29.24 3.17 -21.25
N ASP A 189 29.15 2.03 -21.92
CA ASP A 189 28.68 0.77 -21.32
C ASP A 189 29.65 0.24 -20.26
N ARG A 190 30.97 0.43 -20.45
CA ARG A 190 32.00 0.18 -19.41
C ARG A 190 31.83 1.13 -18.22
N MET A 191 31.60 2.42 -18.45
CA MET A 191 31.35 3.38 -17.37
C MET A 191 30.09 2.99 -16.57
N ARG A 192 29.02 2.54 -17.25
CA ARG A 192 27.79 2.06 -16.60
C ARG A 192 28.04 0.83 -15.72
N ARG A 193 28.98 -0.04 -16.09
CA ARG A 193 29.38 -1.24 -15.32
C ARG A 193 30.44 -0.96 -14.24
N GLY A 194 30.97 0.26 -14.17
CA GLY A 194 31.99 0.65 -13.19
C GLY A 194 33.42 0.23 -13.57
N GLU A 195 33.69 -0.08 -14.83
CA GLU A 195 35.02 -0.48 -15.32
C GLU A 195 35.84 0.75 -15.73
N SER A 196 37.09 0.82 -15.26
CA SER A 196 38.02 1.91 -15.63
C SER A 196 38.63 1.68 -17.02
N PRO A 197 39.02 2.75 -17.76
CA PRO A 197 39.53 2.60 -19.12
C PRO A 197 40.85 1.79 -19.12
N PRO A 198 41.12 1.00 -20.18
CA PRO A 198 42.45 0.43 -20.37
C PRO A 198 43.49 1.56 -20.47
N LYS A 199 44.61 1.38 -19.77
CA LYS A 199 45.77 2.28 -19.82
C LYS A 199 46.40 2.31 -21.20
#